data_AF-B6TVA7-F1
#
_entry.id   AF-B6TVA7-F1
#
_cell.length_a   1.000
_cell.length_b   1.000
_cell.length_c   1.000
_cell.angle_alpha   90.00
_cell.angle_beta   90.00
_cell.angle_gamma   90.00
#
_symmetry.space_group_name_H-M   'P 1'
#
loop_
_entity.id
_entity.type
_entity.pdbx_description
1 polymer ?
#
loop_
_entity_poly.entity_id
_entity_poly.type
_entity_poly.pdbx_seq_one_letter_code
_entity_poly.pdbx_strand_id
1 'polypeptide(L)'
;MEITEEQRRRAEANRLAALEKRKRYAEAAAATAFPTSGASTFPAYDTAAAAEWRLAKCPRIAPPARQLPFVPLPPRPSPPPLPPTPPQPPVGFQVVLEVCGPDEFWVAVVPVEGRAYPGEAECLGAVQDCLAAASVVQYSATQSLSQSAHLRPVFKLVDYGVVLKCLKKLPGASVQEIPSSTKRIIQNIPRYHVQKWASDEEVHELLKKLPQQIKDALLPFQLEGVMFGLRRRGRCLIADEMGLGKTLQVGI
;
A
#
# COMPACT_ATOMS: atom_id res chain seq x y z
N MET A 1 41.70 -16.64 6.15
CA MET A 1 41.51 -17.32 4.86
C MET A 1 41.77 -16.30 3.78
N GLU A 2 42.79 -16.52 2.95
CA GLU A 2 43.13 -15.59 1.87
C GLU A 2 42.08 -15.71 0.75
N ILE A 3 41.47 -14.57 0.39
CA ILE A 3 40.51 -14.48 -0.70
C ILE A 3 41.30 -14.74 -1.99
N THR A 4 40.97 -15.81 -2.70
CA THR A 4 41.63 -16.15 -3.97
C THR A 4 41.41 -15.03 -4.99
N GLU A 5 42.41 -14.77 -5.84
CA GLU A 5 42.35 -13.70 -6.85
C GLU A 5 41.11 -13.79 -7.74
N GLU A 6 40.65 -15.01 -7.99
CA GLU A 6 39.43 -15.24 -8.76
C GLU A 6 38.16 -14.76 -8.04
N GLN A 7 38.07 -14.93 -6.72
CA GLN A 7 36.96 -14.39 -5.93
C GLN A 7 36.99 -12.87 -5.89
N ARG A 8 38.18 -12.26 -5.81
CA ARG A 8 38.36 -10.81 -5.88
C ARG A 8 37.93 -10.25 -7.24
N ARG A 9 38.31 -10.90 -8.33
CA ARG A 9 37.91 -10.52 -9.69
C ARG A 9 36.41 -10.61 -9.90
N ARG A 10 35.76 -11.65 -9.37
CA ARG A 10 34.29 -11.80 -9.42
C ARG A 10 33.59 -10.71 -8.60
N ALA A 11 34.12 -10.35 -7.44
CA ALA A 11 33.59 -9.27 -6.62
C ALA A 11 33.72 -7.90 -7.31
N GLU A 12 34.85 -7.62 -7.94
CA GLU A 12 35.07 -6.39 -8.71
C GLU A 12 34.17 -6.32 -9.96
N ALA A 13 34.01 -7.42 -10.68
CA ALA A 13 33.10 -7.49 -11.82
C ALA A 13 31.63 -7.22 -11.43
N ASN A 14 31.16 -7.82 -10.32
CA ASN A 14 29.82 -7.55 -9.80
C ASN A 14 29.66 -6.09 -9.35
N ARG A 15 30.70 -5.51 -8.73
CA ARG A 15 30.70 -4.09 -8.33
C ARG A 15 30.56 -3.17 -9.56
N LEU A 16 31.31 -3.43 -10.63
CA LEU A 16 31.25 -2.64 -11.86
C LEU A 16 29.89 -2.77 -12.56
N ALA A 17 29.35 -3.97 -12.65
CA ALA A 17 28.03 -4.21 -13.25
C ALA A 17 26.90 -3.50 -12.48
N ALA A 18 26.96 -3.49 -11.14
CA ALA A 18 26.00 -2.78 -10.31
C ALA A 18 26.07 -1.25 -10.50
N LEU A 19 27.28 -0.69 -10.61
CA LEU A 19 27.49 0.74 -10.86
C LEU A 19 26.99 1.15 -12.25
N GLU A 20 27.26 0.34 -13.29
CA GLU A 20 26.76 0.58 -14.64
C GLU A 20 25.24 0.52 -14.69
N LYS A 21 24.63 -0.47 -14.03
CA LYS A 21 23.17 -0.59 -13.94
C LYS A 21 22.56 0.63 -13.25
N ARG A 22 23.14 1.11 -12.14
CA ARG A 22 22.70 2.33 -11.45
C ARG A 22 22.87 3.57 -12.33
N LYS A 23 23.95 3.65 -13.10
CA LYS A 23 24.17 4.73 -14.08
C LYS A 23 23.12 4.71 -15.18
N ARG A 24 22.79 3.54 -15.74
CA ARG A 24 21.73 3.39 -16.75
C ARG A 24 20.35 3.77 -16.22
N TYR A 25 20.02 3.40 -14.98
CA TYR A 25 18.76 3.83 -14.35
C TYR A 25 18.73 5.34 -14.11
N ALA A 26 19.85 5.95 -13.71
CA ALA A 26 19.95 7.39 -13.54
C ALA A 26 19.84 8.14 -14.89
N GLU A 27 20.46 7.62 -15.95
CA GLU A 27 20.38 8.16 -17.31
C GLU A 27 18.96 8.01 -17.89
N ALA A 28 18.30 6.87 -17.67
CA ALA A 28 16.90 6.67 -18.07
C ALA A 28 15.95 7.61 -17.31
N ALA A 29 16.17 7.81 -16.01
CA ALA A 29 15.41 8.77 -15.20
C ALA A 29 15.65 10.23 -15.63
N ALA A 30 16.88 10.57 -16.03
CA ALA A 30 17.22 11.89 -16.56
C ALA A 30 16.62 12.13 -17.95
N ALA A 31 16.49 11.10 -18.79
CA ALA A 31 15.87 11.20 -20.11
C ALA A 31 14.35 11.44 -20.04
N THR A 32 13.71 11.07 -18.92
CA THR A 32 12.26 11.29 -18.67
C THR A 32 11.94 12.60 -17.93
N ALA A 33 12.95 13.37 -17.50
CA ALA A 33 12.74 14.60 -16.74
C ALA A 33 12.73 15.85 -17.64
N PHE A 34 11.57 16.50 -17.79
CA PHE A 34 11.48 17.87 -18.32
C PHE A 34 12.08 18.88 -17.32
N PRO A 35 12.68 20.00 -17.76
CA PRO A 35 13.40 20.91 -16.87
C PRO A 35 12.39 21.71 -16.05
N THR A 36 12.31 21.43 -14.76
CA THR A 36 11.67 22.35 -13.80
C THR A 36 12.76 22.98 -12.97
N SER A 37 13.01 24.26 -13.22
CA SER A 37 13.87 25.13 -12.42
C SER A 37 13.30 25.31 -11.02
N GLY A 38 14.08 24.99 -9.99
CA GLY A 38 13.76 25.36 -8.61
C GLY A 38 14.34 24.40 -7.59
N ALA A 39 15.37 24.86 -6.86
CA ALA A 39 16.05 24.11 -5.83
C ALA A 39 15.14 23.75 -4.64
N SER A 40 15.20 22.49 -4.20
CA SER A 40 14.88 22.08 -2.84
C SER A 40 15.53 20.73 -2.54
N THR A 41 16.33 20.70 -1.48
CA THR A 41 17.17 19.59 -1.04
C THR A 41 16.39 18.67 -0.11
N PHE A 42 15.73 17.61 -0.59
CA PHE A 42 15.39 16.36 0.13
C PHE A 42 14.72 15.36 -0.86
N PRO A 43 15.03 14.04 -0.86
CA PRO A 43 14.39 13.12 -1.79
C PRO A 43 13.01 12.69 -1.27
N ALA A 44 11.95 13.17 -1.91
CA ALA A 44 10.62 12.60 -1.83
C ALA A 44 10.56 11.32 -2.70
N TYR A 45 9.91 10.27 -2.21
CA TYR A 45 9.59 9.09 -3.00
C TYR A 45 8.52 9.48 -4.02
N ASP A 46 8.76 9.21 -5.30
CA ASP A 46 7.92 9.69 -6.39
C ASP A 46 6.86 8.64 -6.79
N THR A 47 5.59 9.06 -6.79
CA THR A 47 4.38 8.26 -7.03
C THR A 47 3.97 8.18 -8.51
N ALA A 48 4.91 8.31 -9.45
CA ALA A 48 4.60 8.53 -10.86
C ALA A 48 4.91 7.35 -11.80
N ALA A 49 4.87 6.09 -11.33
CA ALA A 49 5.18 4.89 -12.15
C ALA A 49 4.01 3.90 -12.29
N ALA A 50 2.76 4.38 -12.35
CA ALA A 50 1.57 3.53 -12.50
C ALA A 50 0.71 3.81 -13.75
N ALA A 51 1.19 4.62 -14.69
CA ALA A 51 0.35 5.14 -15.78
C ALA A 51 0.46 4.42 -17.14
N GLU A 52 1.17 3.29 -17.28
CA GLU A 52 1.46 2.70 -18.61
C GLU A 52 0.97 1.27 -18.83
N TRP A 53 -0.24 0.93 -18.38
CA TRP A 53 -0.94 -0.26 -18.91
C TRP A 53 -2.38 0.09 -19.30
N ARG A 54 -2.54 0.85 -20.38
CA ARG A 54 -3.83 0.99 -21.08
C ARG A 54 -3.98 -0.13 -22.11
N LEU A 55 -4.75 -1.16 -21.77
CA LEU A 55 -5.30 -2.11 -22.75
C LEU A 55 -6.22 -1.34 -23.72
N ALA A 56 -5.77 -1.20 -24.97
CA ALA A 56 -6.55 -0.62 -26.05
C ALA A 56 -7.74 -1.52 -26.40
N LYS A 57 -8.97 -1.08 -26.10
CA LYS A 57 -10.19 -1.69 -26.63
C LYS A 57 -10.45 -1.15 -28.04
N CYS A 58 -10.39 -2.02 -29.05
CA CYS A 58 -10.74 -1.69 -30.43
C CYS A 58 -12.22 -1.27 -30.54
N PRO A 59 -12.57 -0.16 -31.22
CA PRO A 59 -13.96 0.16 -31.53
C PRO A 59 -14.48 -0.76 -32.65
N ARG A 60 -15.64 -1.39 -32.43
CA ARG A 60 -16.36 -2.14 -33.46
C ARG A 60 -17.12 -1.12 -34.33
N ILE A 61 -16.70 -0.92 -35.57
CA ILE A 61 -17.39 -0.06 -36.54
C ILE A 61 -18.60 -0.83 -37.09
N ALA A 62 -19.82 -0.38 -36.81
CA ALA A 62 -21.03 -0.82 -37.51
C ALA A 62 -21.28 0.10 -38.72
N PRO A 63 -21.66 -0.42 -39.90
CA PRO A 63 -21.94 0.40 -41.07
C PRO A 63 -23.28 1.16 -40.92
N PRO A 64 -23.44 2.34 -41.56
CA PRO A 64 -24.63 3.15 -41.41
C PRO A 64 -25.87 2.49 -42.06
N ALA A 65 -26.96 2.40 -41.29
CA ALA A 65 -28.23 1.91 -41.79
C ALA A 65 -28.82 2.87 -42.83
N ARG A 66 -29.23 2.32 -43.98
CA ARG A 66 -29.98 3.04 -45.03
C ARG A 66 -31.31 3.55 -44.46
N GLN A 67 -31.54 4.85 -44.54
CA GLN A 67 -32.82 5.48 -44.18
C GLN A 67 -33.89 5.06 -45.19
N LEU A 68 -34.90 4.30 -44.76
CA LEU A 68 -36.13 4.09 -45.50
C LEU A 68 -37.13 5.21 -45.17
N PRO A 69 -37.96 5.65 -46.12
CA PRO A 69 -38.92 6.72 -45.90
C PRO A 69 -39.94 6.36 -44.81
N PHE A 70 -40.17 7.32 -43.91
CA PHE A 70 -41.03 7.22 -42.75
C PHE A 70 -42.51 7.10 -43.17
N VAL A 71 -43.14 5.95 -42.88
CA VAL A 71 -44.59 5.77 -42.98
C VAL A 71 -45.16 5.88 -41.56
N PRO A 72 -46.12 6.76 -41.26
CA PRO A 72 -46.70 6.86 -39.92
C PRO A 72 -47.45 5.57 -39.57
N LEU A 73 -46.99 4.88 -38.53
CA LEU A 73 -47.70 3.73 -37.94
C LEU A 73 -48.89 4.21 -37.09
N PRO A 74 -50.01 3.47 -37.06
CA PRO A 74 -51.17 3.82 -36.23
C PRO A 74 -50.82 3.82 -34.73
N PRO A 75 -51.58 4.56 -33.89
CA PRO A 75 -51.29 4.69 -32.47
C PRO A 75 -51.30 3.33 -31.78
N ARG A 76 -50.19 3.01 -31.11
CA ARG A 76 -50.00 1.76 -30.37
C ARG A 76 -50.95 1.73 -29.16
N PRO A 77 -51.74 0.67 -28.95
CA PRO A 77 -52.51 0.52 -27.72
C PRO A 77 -51.57 0.48 -26.51
N SER A 78 -51.99 1.09 -25.40
CA SER A 78 -51.21 1.15 -24.17
C SER A 78 -50.81 -0.25 -23.70
N PRO A 79 -49.53 -0.45 -23.29
CA PRO A 79 -49.11 -1.73 -22.75
C PRO A 79 -49.90 -2.01 -21.46
N PRO A 80 -50.25 -3.29 -21.20
CA PRO A 80 -50.90 -3.67 -19.95
C PRO A 80 -50.04 -3.27 -18.74
N PRO A 81 -50.66 -3.00 -17.58
CA PRO A 81 -49.93 -2.66 -16.37
C PRO A 81 -48.89 -3.75 -16.05
N LEU A 82 -47.65 -3.32 -15.81
CA LEU A 82 -46.55 -4.20 -15.45
C LEU A 82 -46.93 -5.01 -14.20
N PRO A 83 -46.60 -6.32 -14.14
CA PRO A 83 -46.83 -7.11 -12.94
C PRO A 83 -46.09 -6.48 -11.74
N PRO A 84 -46.61 -6.64 -10.51
CA PRO A 84 -45.96 -6.11 -9.33
C PRO A 84 -44.53 -6.63 -9.25
N THR A 85 -43.57 -5.71 -9.13
CA THR A 85 -42.15 -6.03 -9.00
C THR A 85 -41.97 -7.00 -7.83
N PRO A 86 -41.32 -8.16 -8.00
CA PRO A 86 -41.06 -9.06 -6.88
C PRO A 86 -40.34 -8.32 -5.75
N PRO A 87 -40.63 -8.66 -4.47
CA PRO A 87 -40.04 -7.97 -3.32
C PRO A 87 -38.52 -8.00 -3.46
N GLN A 88 -37.91 -6.83 -3.60
CA GLN A 88 -36.46 -6.73 -3.72
C GLN A 88 -35.82 -7.32 -2.46
N PRO A 89 -34.79 -8.19 -2.60
CA PRO A 89 -34.10 -8.75 -1.45
C PRO A 89 -33.55 -7.62 -0.59
N PRO A 90 -33.53 -7.79 0.75
CA PRO A 90 -33.02 -6.76 1.64
C PRO A 90 -31.58 -6.40 1.27
N VAL A 91 -31.32 -5.11 1.11
CA VAL A 91 -30.00 -4.57 0.79
C VAL A 91 -29.11 -4.68 2.02
N GLY A 92 -27.87 -5.13 1.86
CA GLY A 92 -26.93 -5.16 2.96
C GLY A 92 -25.51 -5.53 2.58
N PHE A 93 -24.59 -5.11 3.43
CA PHE A 93 -23.15 -5.30 3.26
C PHE A 93 -22.49 -5.55 4.61
N GLN A 94 -21.26 -6.04 4.57
CA GLN A 94 -20.41 -6.24 5.74
C GLN A 94 -19.30 -5.20 5.72
N VAL A 95 -19.10 -4.54 6.84
CA VAL A 95 -17.97 -3.64 7.07
C VAL A 95 -16.92 -4.41 7.84
N VAL A 96 -15.73 -4.53 7.27
CA VAL A 96 -14.60 -5.27 7.86
C VAL A 96 -13.58 -4.29 8.39
N LEU A 97 -13.22 -4.44 9.67
CA LEU A 97 -12.19 -3.67 10.36
C LEU A 97 -10.93 -4.51 10.50
N GLU A 98 -9.84 -4.07 9.88
CA GLU A 98 -8.57 -4.79 9.90
C GLU A 98 -7.42 -3.86 10.29
N VAL A 99 -6.36 -4.43 10.85
CA VAL A 99 -5.21 -3.66 11.33
C VAL A 99 -4.19 -3.55 10.20
N CYS A 100 -3.68 -2.34 9.95
CA CYS A 100 -2.65 -2.09 8.95
C CYS A 100 -1.35 -1.54 9.55
N GLY A 101 -1.34 -1.16 10.84
CA GLY A 101 -0.16 -0.62 11.50
C GLY A 101 -0.23 -0.69 13.03
N PRO A 102 0.80 -0.20 13.73
CA PRO A 102 0.89 -0.27 15.19
C PRO A 102 -0.18 0.56 15.92
N ASP A 103 -0.70 1.59 15.26
CA ASP A 103 -1.77 2.45 15.81
C ASP A 103 -2.81 2.78 14.73
N GLU A 104 -2.94 1.92 13.72
CA GLU A 104 -3.70 2.18 12.51
C GLU A 104 -4.49 0.96 12.06
N PHE A 105 -5.73 1.21 11.63
CA PHE A 105 -6.62 0.20 11.08
C PHE A 105 -7.37 0.78 9.88
N TRP A 106 -7.82 -0.08 8.99
CA TRP A 106 -8.52 0.30 7.76
C TRP A 106 -9.91 -0.30 7.73
N VAL A 107 -10.79 0.31 6.95
CA VAL A 107 -12.19 -0.10 6.81
C VAL A 107 -12.42 -0.59 5.39
N ALA A 108 -13.05 -1.74 5.27
CA ALA A 108 -13.44 -2.33 3.99
C ALA A 108 -14.91 -2.69 3.98
N VAL A 109 -15.49 -2.79 2.79
CA VAL A 109 -16.87 -3.25 2.60
C VAL A 109 -16.87 -4.52 1.74
N VAL A 110 -17.67 -5.50 2.13
CA VAL A 110 -17.74 -6.83 1.54
C VAL A 110 -19.21 -7.21 1.35
N PRO A 111 -19.59 -7.86 0.23
CA PRO A 111 -20.94 -8.38 0.05
C PRO A 111 -21.29 -9.44 1.10
N VAL A 112 -22.55 -9.49 1.52
CA VAL A 112 -23.07 -10.49 2.47
C VAL A 112 -23.91 -11.51 1.72
N GLU A 113 -23.74 -12.79 2.04
CA GLU A 113 -24.56 -13.86 1.47
C GLU A 113 -26.05 -13.64 1.75
N GLY A 114 -26.88 -13.76 0.71
CA GLY A 114 -28.33 -13.64 0.81
C GLY A 114 -28.88 -12.20 0.87
N ARG A 115 -28.05 -11.17 0.69
CA ARG A 115 -28.49 -9.77 0.58
C ARG A 115 -28.10 -9.15 -0.76
N ALA A 116 -28.87 -8.17 -1.21
CA ALA A 116 -28.50 -7.39 -2.39
C ALA A 116 -27.32 -6.48 -2.03
N TYR A 117 -26.23 -6.58 -2.79
CA TYR A 117 -25.07 -5.72 -2.60
C TYR A 117 -25.21 -4.47 -3.47
N PRO A 118 -25.31 -3.25 -2.89
CA PRO A 118 -25.51 -2.01 -3.65
C PRO A 118 -24.29 -1.61 -4.48
N GLY A 119 -23.11 -2.13 -4.14
CA GLY A 119 -21.85 -1.81 -4.80
C GLY A 119 -20.86 -1.18 -3.83
N GLU A 120 -19.56 -1.38 -4.11
CA GLU A 120 -18.49 -0.97 -3.18
C GLU A 120 -18.44 0.55 -2.97
N ALA A 121 -18.58 1.34 -4.03
CA ALA A 121 -18.55 2.80 -3.94
C ALA A 121 -19.71 3.39 -3.11
N GLU A 122 -20.92 2.85 -3.27
CA GLU A 122 -22.10 3.30 -2.52
C GLU A 122 -22.00 2.92 -1.04
N CYS A 123 -21.54 1.70 -0.75
CA CYS A 123 -21.28 1.26 0.62
C CYS A 123 -20.20 2.10 1.31
N LEU A 124 -19.09 2.38 0.61
CA LEU A 124 -18.01 3.21 1.13
C LEU A 124 -18.46 4.67 1.34
N GLY A 125 -19.27 5.22 0.44
CA GLY A 125 -19.89 6.54 0.62
C GLY A 125 -20.74 6.59 1.88
N ALA A 126 -21.65 5.63 2.08
CA ALA A 126 -22.47 5.54 3.28
C ALA A 126 -21.64 5.40 4.58
N VAL A 127 -20.55 4.64 4.52
CA VAL A 127 -19.59 4.53 5.64
C VAL A 127 -18.92 5.88 5.91
N GLN A 128 -18.45 6.57 4.87
CA GLN A 128 -17.76 7.85 4.99
C GLN A 128 -18.69 8.94 5.54
N ASP A 129 -19.93 9.01 5.07
CA ASP A 129 -20.95 9.95 5.58
C ASP A 129 -21.26 9.70 7.06
N CYS A 130 -21.37 8.42 7.45
CA CYS A 130 -21.59 8.03 8.84
C CYS A 130 -20.43 8.45 9.76
N LEU A 131 -19.19 8.31 9.28
CA LEU A 131 -18.00 8.68 10.03
C LEU A 131 -17.80 10.20 10.09
N ALA A 132 -18.11 10.91 9.01
CA ALA A 132 -18.11 12.37 8.96
C ALA A 132 -19.10 12.98 9.97
N ALA A 133 -20.30 12.40 10.10
CA ALA A 133 -21.30 12.80 11.09
C ALA A 133 -20.83 12.64 12.55
N ALA A 134 -19.84 11.78 12.80
CA ALA A 134 -19.23 11.56 14.10
C ALA A 134 -17.89 12.29 14.28
N SER A 135 -17.54 13.20 13.36
CA SER A 135 -16.29 13.96 13.35
C SER A 135 -15.03 13.09 13.35
N VAL A 136 -15.11 11.87 12.84
CA VAL A 136 -13.94 10.99 12.69
C VAL A 136 -13.18 11.39 11.44
N VAL A 137 -11.93 11.82 11.60
CA VAL A 137 -11.08 12.22 10.48
C VAL A 137 -10.32 11.01 9.95
N GLN A 138 -10.43 10.77 8.65
CA GLN A 138 -9.61 9.79 7.95
C GLN A 138 -8.13 10.23 8.02
N TYR A 139 -7.24 9.34 8.46
CA TYR A 139 -5.81 9.61 8.56
C TYR A 139 -5.12 9.53 7.18
N SER A 140 -5.40 8.48 6.41
CA SER A 140 -4.87 8.28 5.07
C SER A 140 -5.77 7.34 4.26
N ALA A 141 -5.46 7.12 2.99
CA ALA A 141 -6.15 6.15 2.14
C ALA A 141 -5.10 5.24 1.50
N THR A 142 -5.32 3.93 1.53
CA THR A 142 -4.38 2.95 0.93
C THR A 142 -5.06 2.13 -0.15
N GLN A 143 -4.32 1.80 -1.21
CA GLN A 143 -4.79 0.89 -2.26
C GLN A 143 -4.67 -0.55 -1.76
N SER A 144 -5.73 -1.34 -1.96
CA SER A 144 -5.68 -2.78 -1.69
C SER A 144 -4.84 -3.50 -2.75
N LEU A 145 -4.08 -4.53 -2.35
CA LEU A 145 -3.46 -5.47 -3.31
C LEU A 145 -4.50 -6.38 -4.00
N SER A 146 -5.70 -6.51 -3.44
CA SER A 146 -6.82 -7.18 -4.09
C SER A 146 -7.42 -6.27 -5.15
N GLN A 147 -7.95 -6.83 -6.25
CA GLN A 147 -8.46 -6.19 -7.48
C GLN A 147 -9.54 -5.07 -7.34
N SER A 148 -9.76 -4.49 -6.15
CA SER A 148 -10.60 -3.32 -5.95
C SER A 148 -9.86 -2.05 -6.35
N ALA A 149 -10.47 -1.27 -7.23
CA ALA A 149 -9.97 0.03 -7.65
C ALA A 149 -10.14 1.13 -6.59
N HIS A 150 -10.77 0.83 -5.45
CA HIS A 150 -11.13 1.81 -4.44
C HIS A 150 -10.10 1.91 -3.31
N LEU A 151 -9.81 3.16 -2.93
CA LEU A 151 -8.98 3.47 -1.77
C LEU A 151 -9.72 3.08 -0.50
N ARG A 152 -9.03 2.37 0.40
CA ARG A 152 -9.58 2.01 1.70
C ARG A 152 -9.20 3.07 2.74
N PRO A 153 -10.17 3.64 3.47
CA PRO A 153 -9.88 4.67 4.47
C PRO A 153 -9.19 4.05 5.69
N VAL A 154 -8.13 4.73 6.15
CA VAL A 154 -7.32 4.36 7.32
C VAL A 154 -7.60 5.32 8.47
N PHE A 155 -7.76 4.78 9.67
CA PHE A 155 -8.07 5.50 10.90
C PHE A 155 -7.07 5.12 12.00
N LYS A 156 -6.92 6.01 12.99
CA LYS A 156 -6.09 5.74 14.17
C LYS A 156 -6.84 4.82 15.14
N LEU A 157 -6.11 3.93 15.80
CA LEU A 157 -6.68 2.97 16.76
C LEU A 157 -7.34 3.65 17.96
N VAL A 158 -6.94 4.89 18.26
CA VAL A 158 -7.59 5.77 19.26
C VAL A 158 -9.08 5.98 18.92
N ASP A 159 -9.41 6.15 17.65
CA ASP A 159 -10.78 6.42 17.18
C ASP A 159 -11.60 5.14 16.98
N TYR A 160 -11.00 3.96 17.17
CA TYR A 160 -11.62 2.66 16.95
C TYR A 160 -12.98 2.52 17.65
N GLY A 161 -13.07 2.99 18.90
CA GLY A 161 -14.30 2.92 19.67
C GLY A 161 -15.42 3.80 19.11
N VAL A 162 -15.09 4.96 18.54
CA VAL A 162 -16.04 5.87 17.90
C VAL A 162 -16.48 5.29 16.57
N VAL A 163 -15.53 4.89 15.73
CA VAL A 163 -15.76 4.25 14.42
C VAL A 163 -16.68 3.04 14.57
N LEU A 164 -16.39 2.13 15.50
CA LEU A 164 -17.20 0.94 15.72
C LEU A 164 -18.64 1.28 16.12
N LYS A 165 -18.84 2.28 16.99
CA LYS A 165 -20.17 2.72 17.42
C LYS A 165 -20.96 3.32 16.26
N CYS A 166 -20.32 4.06 15.37
CA CYS A 166 -20.97 4.67 14.22
C CYS A 166 -21.36 3.62 13.19
N LEU A 167 -20.44 2.70 12.86
CA LEU A 167 -20.70 1.64 11.89
C LEU A 167 -21.84 0.70 12.32
N LYS A 168 -21.97 0.43 13.62
CA LYS A 168 -23.09 -0.38 14.16
C LYS A 168 -24.46 0.29 14.05
N LYS A 169 -24.53 1.61 13.82
CA LYS A 169 -25.78 2.34 13.62
C LYS A 169 -26.25 2.34 12.17
N LEU A 170 -25.39 1.90 11.23
CA LEU A 170 -25.74 1.91 9.81
C LEU A 170 -26.81 0.86 9.50
N PRO A 171 -27.94 1.25 8.89
CA PRO A 171 -28.99 0.31 8.51
C PRO A 171 -28.48 -0.64 7.42
N GLY A 172 -28.68 -1.95 7.60
CA GLY A 172 -28.28 -2.97 6.62
C GLY A 172 -26.80 -3.37 6.65
N ALA A 173 -25.97 -2.68 7.44
CA ALA A 173 -24.56 -3.01 7.61
C ALA A 173 -24.35 -4.01 8.77
N SER A 174 -23.59 -5.08 8.50
CA SER A 174 -23.00 -5.92 9.56
C SER A 174 -21.56 -5.50 9.77
N VAL A 175 -21.06 -5.44 11.01
CA VAL A 175 -19.68 -4.99 11.29
C VAL A 175 -18.87 -6.16 11.81
N GLN A 176 -17.80 -6.52 11.10
CA GLN A 176 -16.76 -7.43 11.55
C GLN A 176 -15.69 -6.64 12.30
N GLU A 177 -15.61 -6.89 13.60
CA GLU A 177 -14.63 -6.27 14.49
C GLU A 177 -13.23 -6.87 14.31
N ILE A 178 -12.21 -6.11 14.74
CA ILE A 178 -10.86 -6.64 14.86
C ILE A 178 -10.89 -7.74 15.94
N PRO A 179 -10.39 -8.96 15.66
CA PRO A 179 -10.38 -10.04 16.63
C PRO A 179 -9.76 -9.60 17.97
N SER A 180 -10.38 -10.01 19.08
CA SER A 180 -9.99 -9.55 20.42
C SER A 180 -8.54 -9.91 20.77
N SER A 181 -8.04 -11.05 20.27
CA SER A 181 -6.64 -11.45 20.36
C SER A 181 -5.70 -10.43 19.70
N THR A 182 -5.97 -10.07 18.45
CA THR A 182 -5.22 -9.06 17.68
C THR A 182 -5.26 -7.70 18.38
N LYS A 183 -6.44 -7.25 18.79
CA LYS A 183 -6.61 -5.97 19.50
C LYS A 183 -5.80 -5.95 20.80
N ARG A 184 -5.87 -7.04 21.58
CA ARG A 184 -5.11 -7.18 22.82
C ARG A 184 -3.61 -7.19 22.56
N ILE A 185 -3.14 -7.84 21.50
CA ILE A 185 -1.74 -7.78 21.10
C ILE A 185 -1.38 -6.34 20.81
N ILE A 186 -2.07 -5.64 19.91
CA ILE A 186 -1.70 -4.27 19.49
C ILE A 186 -1.71 -3.28 20.64
N GLN A 187 -2.69 -3.38 21.55
CA GLN A 187 -2.75 -2.54 22.75
C GLN A 187 -1.61 -2.82 23.73
N ASN A 188 -1.11 -4.07 23.77
CA ASN A 188 -0.01 -4.48 24.64
C ASN A 188 1.34 -4.53 23.91
N ILE A 189 1.40 -4.30 22.59
CA ILE A 189 2.65 -4.13 21.86
C ILE A 189 3.28 -2.92 22.52
N PRO A 190 4.40 -3.11 23.22
CA PRO A 190 4.96 -2.02 23.97
C PRO A 190 5.38 -0.97 22.94
N ARG A 191 4.91 0.27 23.13
CA ARG A 191 5.11 1.42 22.23
C ARG A 191 6.59 1.83 22.08
N TYR A 192 7.54 0.99 22.48
CA TYR A 192 8.97 1.07 22.18
C TYR A 192 9.28 1.21 20.67
N HIS A 193 8.29 1.00 19.79
CA HIS A 193 8.45 1.05 18.33
C HIS A 193 8.14 2.39 17.65
N VAL A 194 7.69 3.41 18.38
CA VAL A 194 7.85 4.80 17.92
C VAL A 194 9.22 5.29 18.40
N GLN A 195 10.25 4.64 17.87
CA GLN A 195 11.63 5.08 17.69
C GLN A 195 12.22 6.03 18.76
N LYS A 196 12.74 5.48 19.86
CA LYS A 196 14.02 6.03 20.34
C LYS A 196 15.12 5.39 19.50
N TRP A 197 15.38 5.99 18.35
CA TRP A 197 16.60 5.71 17.61
C TRP A 197 17.79 6.01 18.51
N ALA A 198 18.82 5.17 18.41
CA ALA A 198 20.07 5.51 19.05
C ALA A 198 20.62 6.79 18.40
N SER A 199 21.22 7.68 19.20
CA SER A 199 21.90 8.84 18.62
C SER A 199 23.12 8.39 17.82
N ASP A 200 23.63 9.27 16.96
CA ASP A 200 24.81 8.93 16.16
C ASP A 200 26.04 8.67 17.05
N GLU A 201 26.13 9.33 18.21
CA GLU A 201 27.16 9.08 19.22
C GLU A 201 27.01 7.67 19.81
N GLU A 202 25.80 7.27 20.19
CA GLU A 202 25.53 5.91 20.72
C GLU A 202 25.87 4.84 19.67
N VAL A 203 25.51 5.06 18.40
CA VAL A 203 25.85 4.17 17.29
C VAL A 203 27.36 4.09 17.12
N HIS A 204 28.08 5.21 17.18
CA HIS A 204 29.52 5.24 17.02
C HIS A 204 30.25 4.54 18.17
N GLU A 205 29.77 4.70 19.41
CA GLU A 205 30.29 3.97 20.58
C GLU A 205 30.06 2.46 20.48
N LEU A 206 28.90 2.03 19.97
CA LEU A 206 28.65 0.61 19.70
C LEU A 206 29.54 0.08 18.58
N LEU A 207 29.74 0.87 17.52
CA LEU A 207 30.63 0.53 16.42
C LEU A 207 32.08 0.35 16.91
N LYS A 208 32.55 1.21 17.83
CA LYS A 208 33.89 1.08 18.43
C LYS A 208 34.11 -0.26 19.13
N LYS A 209 33.07 -0.86 19.71
CA LYS A 209 33.14 -2.17 20.39
C LYS A 209 33.33 -3.35 19.44
N LEU A 210 33.16 -3.16 18.13
CA LEU A 210 33.36 -4.25 17.16
C LEU A 210 34.85 -4.63 17.06
N PRO A 211 35.16 -5.94 16.95
CA PRO A 211 36.52 -6.39 16.67
C PRO A 211 37.09 -5.73 15.41
N GLN A 212 38.35 -5.32 15.46
CA GLN A 212 39.00 -4.61 14.36
C GLN A 212 39.00 -5.42 13.06
N GLN A 213 39.20 -6.74 13.16
CA GLN A 213 39.16 -7.67 12.03
C GLN A 213 37.82 -7.63 11.27
N ILE A 214 36.71 -7.41 11.97
CA ILE A 214 35.37 -7.31 11.35
C ILE A 214 35.20 -5.95 10.70
N LYS A 215 35.62 -4.87 11.37
CA LYS A 215 35.56 -3.51 10.82
C LYS A 215 36.32 -3.41 9.51
N ASP A 216 37.52 -3.98 9.46
CA ASP A 216 38.39 -3.94 8.28
C ASP A 216 37.86 -4.81 7.13
N ALA A 217 37.04 -5.82 7.43
CA ALA A 217 36.43 -6.70 6.45
C ALA A 217 35.10 -6.16 5.87
N LEU A 218 34.46 -5.19 6.52
CA LEU A 218 33.19 -4.61 6.07
C LEU A 218 33.41 -3.68 4.87
N LEU A 219 32.62 -3.88 3.82
CA LEU A 219 32.54 -2.93 2.72
C LEU A 219 31.76 -1.67 3.14
N PRO A 220 31.97 -0.49 2.51
CA PRO A 220 31.31 0.76 2.93
C PRO A 220 29.78 0.67 3.03
N PHE A 221 29.12 0.01 2.07
CA PHE A 221 27.66 -0.18 2.10
C PHE A 221 27.20 -1.13 3.22
N GLN A 222 28.03 -2.10 3.59
CA GLN A 222 27.73 -3.03 4.68
C GLN A 222 27.85 -2.33 6.03
N LEU A 223 28.83 -1.41 6.16
CA LEU A 223 28.98 -0.56 7.33
C LEU A 223 27.75 0.33 7.52
N GLU A 224 27.21 0.91 6.45
CA GLU A 224 25.94 1.67 6.51
C GLU A 224 24.77 0.78 6.98
N GLY A 225 24.68 -0.46 6.49
CA GLY A 225 23.70 -1.46 6.95
C GLY A 225 23.83 -1.78 8.44
N VAL A 226 25.07 -1.96 8.92
CA VAL A 226 25.36 -2.18 10.35
C VAL A 226 24.97 -0.95 11.18
N MET A 227 25.35 0.26 10.77
CA MET A 227 24.96 1.50 11.45
C MET A 227 23.44 1.66 11.49
N PHE A 228 22.75 1.31 10.40
CA PHE A 228 21.29 1.32 10.33
C PHE A 228 20.67 0.33 11.32
N GLY A 229 21.22 -0.89 11.42
CA GLY A 229 20.82 -1.89 12.39
C GLY A 229 21.05 -1.43 13.82
N LEU A 230 22.24 -0.93 14.15
CA LEU A 230 22.61 -0.40 15.47
C LEU A 230 21.69 0.75 15.90
N ARG A 231 21.41 1.69 14.99
CA ARG A 231 20.47 2.80 15.25
C ARG A 231 19.08 2.31 15.65
N ARG A 232 18.68 1.15 15.14
CA ARG A 232 17.40 0.47 15.42
C ARG A 232 17.51 -0.65 16.46
N ARG A 233 18.64 -0.73 17.18
CA ARG A 233 18.94 -1.76 18.19
C ARG A 233 18.80 -3.18 17.64
N GLY A 234 19.34 -3.42 16.45
CA GLY A 234 19.32 -4.71 15.74
C GLY A 234 18.01 -5.04 15.02
N ARG A 235 16.95 -4.24 15.19
CA ARG A 235 15.64 -4.48 14.56
C ARG A 235 15.60 -3.88 13.17
N CYS A 236 16.24 -4.55 12.23
CA CYS A 236 16.27 -4.16 10.83
C CYS A 236 16.21 -5.37 9.91
N LEU A 237 15.74 -5.14 8.69
CA LEU A 237 15.86 -6.09 7.59
C LEU A 237 16.97 -5.57 6.68
N ILE A 238 18.06 -6.33 6.55
CA ILE A 238 19.13 -6.05 5.58
C ILE A 238 18.82 -6.86 4.32
N ALA A 239 18.42 -6.16 3.26
CA ALA A 239 17.96 -6.76 2.01
C ALA A 239 18.91 -6.45 0.84
N ASP A 240 20.23 -6.44 1.08
CA ASP A 240 21.20 -6.24 -0.01
C ASP A 240 21.14 -7.40 -1.03
N GLU A 241 21.64 -7.18 -2.24
CA GLU A 241 21.71 -8.19 -3.30
C GLU A 241 22.39 -9.50 -2.85
N MET A 242 21.99 -10.63 -3.46
CA MET A 242 22.56 -11.94 -3.16
C MET A 242 24.06 -12.00 -3.52
N GLY A 243 24.84 -12.78 -2.75
CA GLY A 243 26.27 -12.93 -2.99
C GLY A 243 27.16 -11.82 -2.42
N LEU A 244 26.60 -10.76 -1.82
CA LEU A 244 27.34 -9.66 -1.20
C LEU A 244 27.88 -9.95 0.22
N GLY A 245 27.78 -11.19 0.71
CA GLY A 245 28.37 -11.56 2.01
C GLY A 245 27.73 -10.91 3.24
N LYS A 246 26.39 -10.79 3.27
CA LYS A 246 25.62 -10.18 4.38
C LYS A 246 25.78 -10.87 5.74
N THR A 247 26.30 -12.10 5.79
CA THR A 247 26.49 -12.87 7.02
C THR A 247 27.34 -12.11 8.05
N LEU A 248 28.34 -11.34 7.58
CA LEU A 248 29.16 -10.52 8.46
C LEU A 248 28.36 -9.39 9.15
N GLN A 249 27.32 -8.85 8.51
CA GLN A 249 26.47 -7.81 9.10
C GLN A 249 25.53 -8.37 10.18
N VAL A 250 25.14 -9.65 10.08
CA VAL A 250 24.19 -10.31 10.99
C VAL A 250 24.85 -10.73 12.30
N GLY A 251 26.15 -11.05 12.25
CA GLY A 251 26.92 -11.45 13.45
C GLY A 251 27.35 -10.29 14.34
N ILE A 252 26.95 -9.05 14.01
CA ILE A 252 27.27 -7.80 14.70
C ILE A 252 26.07 -7.34 15.53
#